data_AF-A0A060CJC2-F1
#
_entry.id   AF-A0A060CJC2-F1
#
_cell.length_a   1.000
_cell.length_b   1.000
_cell.length_c   1.000
_cell.angle_alpha   90.00
_cell.angle_beta   90.00
_cell.angle_gamma   90.00
#
_symmetry.space_group_name_H-M   'P 1'
#
loop_
_entity.id
_entity.type
_entity.pdbx_description
1 polymer ?
#
loop_
_entity_poly.entity_id
_entity_poly.type
_entity_poly.pdbx_seq_one_letter_code
_entity_poly.pdbx_strand_id
1 'polypeptide(L)'
;FMERTGEARERLKRATGQDVSGYRAPGAYIGHWMFDCLMQLDFAYDSSVNPNSLFNKTDFDTRGIGTRPYWIERAGSSKKLIELPWPHKKLGPLRMPTAGGPFLRMLPVSYLAAGVEDSRRRGDTVFYLHSLDITREKLPSLASSNARRPFIFNFRG
;
A
#
# COMPACT_ATOMS: atom_id res chain seq x y z
N PHE A 1 -4.28 -3.21 17.56
CA PHE A 1 -3.34 -3.00 16.44
C PHE A 1 -1.91 -3.17 16.91
N MET A 2 -1.43 -2.31 17.81
CA MET A 2 -0.07 -2.33 18.34
C MET A 2 0.44 -3.73 18.73
N GLU A 3 -0.27 -4.43 19.62
CA GLU A 3 0.10 -5.78 20.06
C GLU A 3 0.26 -6.77 18.89
N ARG A 4 -0.77 -6.91 18.05
CA ARG A 4 -0.74 -7.81 16.88
C ARG A 4 0.37 -7.47 15.89
N THR A 5 0.61 -6.19 15.64
CA THR A 5 1.66 -5.74 14.72
C THR A 5 3.05 -6.01 15.31
N GLY A 6 3.23 -5.76 16.62
CA GLY A 6 4.47 -6.07 17.33
C GLY A 6 4.75 -7.58 17.34
N GLU A 7 3.73 -8.39 17.63
CA GLU A 7 3.86 -9.85 17.59
C GLU A 7 4.22 -10.36 16.19
N ALA A 8 3.56 -9.84 15.14
CA ALA A 8 3.87 -10.21 13.77
C ALA A 8 5.32 -9.84 13.39
N ARG A 9 5.79 -8.65 13.80
CA ARG A 9 7.16 -8.20 13.60
C ARG A 9 8.16 -9.17 14.24
N GLU A 10 7.95 -9.55 15.50
CA GLU A 10 8.84 -10.47 16.22
C GLU A 10 8.82 -11.90 15.67
N ARG A 11 7.67 -12.37 15.18
CA ARG A 11 7.58 -13.67 14.49
C ARG A 11 8.35 -13.66 13.18
N LEU A 12 8.23 -12.60 12.38
CA LEU A 12 8.99 -12.45 11.13
C LEU A 12 10.49 -12.35 11.40
N LYS A 13 10.92 -11.53 12.37
CA LYS A 13 12.32 -11.43 12.80
C LYS A 13 12.90 -12.80 13.16
N ARG A 14 12.17 -13.59 13.96
CA ARG A 14 12.58 -14.95 14.34
C ARG A 14 12.67 -15.91 13.14
N ALA A 15 11.74 -15.82 12.20
CA ALA A 15 11.71 -16.70 11.02
C ALA A 15 12.79 -16.37 9.99
N THR A 16 13.17 -15.10 9.83
CA THR A 16 14.12 -14.65 8.80
C THR A 16 15.53 -14.40 9.33
N GLY A 17 15.69 -14.20 10.64
CA GLY A 17 16.94 -13.71 11.24
C GLY A 17 17.26 -12.26 10.87
N GLN A 18 16.31 -11.52 10.27
CA GLN A 18 16.50 -10.15 9.78
C GLN A 18 15.61 -9.18 10.54
N ASP A 19 16.07 -7.94 10.68
CA ASP A 19 15.23 -6.87 11.20
C ASP A 19 14.06 -6.55 10.26
N VAL A 20 12.90 -6.27 10.85
CA VAL A 20 11.69 -5.88 10.14
C VAL A 20 11.44 -4.40 10.40
N SER A 21 11.82 -3.58 9.42
CA SER A 21 11.80 -2.11 9.48
C SER A 21 10.62 -1.47 8.76
N GLY A 22 9.93 -2.22 7.89
CA GLY A 22 8.81 -1.74 7.09
C GLY A 22 7.47 -2.28 7.56
N TYR A 23 6.45 -1.44 7.49
CA TYR A 23 5.06 -1.85 7.65
C TYR A 23 4.26 -1.57 6.38
N ARG A 24 3.22 -2.38 6.16
CA ARG A 24 2.18 -2.11 5.17
C ARG A 24 0.86 -2.72 5.64
N ALA A 25 -0.19 -1.93 5.63
CA ALA A 25 -1.47 -2.34 6.15
C ALA A 25 -2.17 -3.38 5.25
N PRO A 26 -2.74 -4.45 5.85
CA PRO A 26 -3.58 -5.38 5.11
C PRO A 26 -4.79 -4.64 4.55
N GLY A 27 -5.06 -4.83 3.25
CA GLY A 27 -6.17 -4.15 2.58
C GLY A 27 -5.96 -2.65 2.33
N ALA A 28 -4.78 -2.10 2.65
CA ALA A 28 -4.42 -0.68 2.51
C ALA A 28 -5.25 0.28 3.38
N TYR A 29 -5.73 -0.17 4.54
CA TYR A 29 -6.34 0.72 5.52
C TYR A 29 -5.31 1.25 6.52
N ILE A 30 -5.15 2.57 6.62
CA ILE A 30 -4.27 3.19 7.61
C ILE A 30 -4.94 4.43 8.22
N GLY A 31 -5.10 4.43 9.54
CA GLY A 31 -5.62 5.56 10.30
C GLY A 31 -4.49 6.43 10.87
N HIS A 32 -4.79 7.69 11.16
CA HIS A 32 -3.82 8.65 11.69
C HIS A 32 -3.16 8.17 13.00
N TRP A 33 -3.95 7.53 13.86
CA TRP A 33 -3.49 6.94 15.13
C TRP A 33 -2.58 5.71 14.94
N MET A 34 -2.64 5.05 13.79
CA MET A 34 -1.82 3.87 13.51
C MET A 34 -0.36 4.28 13.31
N PHE A 35 -0.08 5.45 12.74
CA PHE A 35 1.28 5.96 12.60
C PHE A 35 1.99 6.08 13.95
N ASP A 36 1.29 6.52 14.99
CA ASP A 36 1.85 6.62 16.34
C ASP A 36 2.23 5.25 16.89
N CYS A 37 1.38 4.25 16.65
CA CYS A 37 1.69 2.88 17.01
C CYS A 37 2.90 2.33 16.23
N LEU A 38 3.02 2.67 14.94
CA LEU A 38 4.15 2.23 14.12
C LEU A 38 5.48 2.86 14.57
N MET A 39 5.47 4.15 14.90
CA MET A 39 6.64 4.82 15.49
C MET A 39 7.02 4.22 16.85
N GLN A 40 6.03 3.90 17.70
CA GLN A 40 6.31 3.24 18.99
C GLN A 40 6.94 1.86 18.82
N LEU A 41 6.55 1.11 17.78
CA LEU A 41 7.09 -0.21 17.44
C LEU A 41 8.43 -0.16 16.65
N ASP A 42 9.02 1.03 16.48
CA ASP A 42 10.27 1.24 15.76
C ASP A 42 10.25 0.76 14.30
N PHE A 43 9.12 0.97 13.61
CA PHE A 43 9.12 0.92 12.14
C PHE A 43 9.77 2.19 11.58
N ALA A 44 10.61 2.00 10.56
CA ALA A 44 11.27 3.09 9.84
C ALA A 44 10.38 3.68 8.75
N TYR A 45 9.52 2.87 8.14
CA TYR A 45 8.61 3.32 7.09
C TYR A 45 7.27 2.56 7.05
N ASP A 46 6.26 3.21 6.48
CA ASP A 46 4.98 2.65 6.07
C ASP A 46 4.76 2.87 4.56
N SER A 47 3.96 2.01 3.93
CA SER A 47 3.52 2.16 2.54
C SER A 47 2.05 1.78 2.42
N SER A 48 1.18 2.55 3.08
CA SER A 48 -0.26 2.24 3.18
C SER A 48 -1.16 3.34 2.64
N VAL A 49 -0.68 4.59 2.55
CA VAL A 49 -1.46 5.71 2.04
C VAL A 49 -1.61 5.60 0.53
N ASN A 50 -2.85 5.61 0.05
CA ASN A 50 -3.18 5.57 -1.36
C ASN A 50 -4.03 6.78 -1.77
N PRO A 51 -3.38 7.90 -2.16
CA PRO A 51 -4.07 9.15 -2.48
C PRO A 51 -4.68 9.06 -3.90
N ASN A 52 -5.92 8.57 -3.99
CA ASN A 52 -6.65 8.39 -5.23
C ASN A 52 -8.08 8.92 -5.14
N SER A 53 -8.75 9.09 -6.28
CA SER A 53 -10.09 9.65 -6.39
C SER A 53 -11.23 8.63 -6.29
N LEU A 54 -10.94 7.32 -6.29
CA LEU A 54 -11.97 6.28 -6.33
C LEU A 54 -12.43 5.84 -4.93
N PHE A 55 -11.53 5.86 -3.97
CA PHE A 55 -11.82 5.46 -2.59
C PHE A 55 -10.86 6.13 -1.62
N ASN A 56 -11.31 6.31 -0.39
CA ASN A 56 -10.46 6.68 0.73
C ASN A 56 -10.41 5.53 1.74
N LYS A 57 -9.21 5.04 2.05
CA LYS A 57 -8.96 3.96 3.02
C LYS A 57 -8.21 4.45 4.25
N THR A 58 -8.45 5.68 4.62
CA THR A 58 -7.90 6.28 5.84
C THR A 58 -9.03 6.94 6.62
N ASP A 59 -8.74 7.39 7.84
CA ASP A 59 -9.63 8.23 8.64
C ASP A 59 -9.35 9.74 8.45
N PHE A 60 -8.55 10.10 7.44
CA PHE A 60 -8.16 11.48 7.12
C PHE A 60 -8.29 11.79 5.62
N ASP A 61 -8.27 13.07 5.25
CA ASP A 61 -8.35 13.46 3.83
C ASP A 61 -7.00 13.26 3.12
N THR A 62 -7.01 12.50 2.02
CA THR A 62 -5.82 12.22 1.20
C THR A 62 -5.74 13.10 -0.06
N ARG A 63 -6.71 13.98 -0.32
CA ARG A 63 -6.73 14.86 -1.51
C ARG A 63 -5.53 15.81 -1.56
N GLY A 64 -5.02 16.25 -0.41
CA GLY A 64 -3.82 17.09 -0.32
C GLY A 64 -2.50 16.31 -0.46
N ILE A 65 -2.54 14.98 -0.38
CA ILE A 65 -1.34 14.14 -0.29
C ILE A 65 -0.85 13.75 -1.69
N GLY A 66 0.45 13.91 -1.92
CA GLY A 66 1.13 13.51 -3.16
C GLY A 66 1.59 12.05 -3.16
N THR A 67 2.38 11.67 -4.17
CA THR A 67 2.93 10.31 -4.31
C THR A 67 4.42 10.21 -3.94
N ARG A 68 5.04 11.34 -3.57
CA ARG A 68 6.45 11.39 -3.15
C ARG A 68 6.55 10.98 -1.67
N PRO A 69 7.59 10.22 -1.27
CA PRO A 69 7.86 9.95 0.13
C PRO A 69 7.89 11.21 0.98
N TYR A 70 7.35 11.11 2.20
CA TYR A 70 7.35 12.20 3.16
C TYR A 70 7.50 11.66 4.59
N TRP A 71 8.00 12.52 5.48
CA TRP A 71 8.09 12.19 6.90
C TRP A 71 6.76 12.46 7.60
N ILE A 72 6.34 11.51 8.41
CA ILE A 72 5.32 11.67 9.44
C ILE A 72 6.04 11.95 10.74
N GLU A 73 5.74 13.12 11.31
CA GLU A 73 6.33 13.63 12.54
C GLU A 73 5.22 13.98 13.53
N ARG A 74 5.53 13.92 14.82
CA ARG A 74 4.63 14.34 15.90
C ARG A 74 5.33 15.37 16.76
N ALA A 75 4.61 16.45 17.07
CA ALA A 75 5.10 17.45 18.00
C ALA A 75 5.49 16.79 19.33
N GLY A 76 6.72 17.01 19.78
CA GLY A 76 7.25 16.42 21.02
C GLY A 76 7.75 14.98 20.91
N SER A 77 7.74 14.36 19.72
CA SER A 77 8.36 13.04 19.48
C SER A 77 9.69 13.20 18.75
N SER A 78 10.73 12.50 19.20
CA SER A 78 11.97 12.32 18.43
C SER A 78 11.86 11.24 17.36
N LYS A 79 10.84 10.37 17.45
CA LYS A 79 10.57 9.33 16.45
C LYS A 79 9.82 9.92 15.27
N LYS A 80 10.19 9.45 14.08
CA LYS A 80 9.61 9.81 12.78
C LYS A 80 9.45 8.56 11.93
N LEU A 81 8.48 8.59 11.02
CA LEU A 81 8.17 7.49 10.11
C LEU A 81 8.16 8.00 8.68
N ILE A 82 8.80 7.31 7.73
CA ILE A 82 8.66 7.64 6.31
C ILE A 82 7.37 7.01 5.80
N GLU A 83 6.47 7.79 5.21
CA GLU A 83 5.39 7.25 4.39
C GLU A 83 5.84 7.15 2.94
N LEU A 84 5.53 6.01 2.30
CA LEU A 84 5.75 5.72 0.89
C LEU A 84 4.39 5.58 0.18
N PRO A 85 3.76 6.67 -0.26
CA PRO A 85 2.41 6.63 -0.81
C PRO A 85 2.35 5.89 -2.13
N TRP A 86 1.22 5.23 -2.38
CA TRP A 86 1.03 4.45 -3.59
C TRP A 86 0.92 5.35 -4.84
N PRO A 87 1.42 4.88 -5.99
CA PRO A 87 1.35 5.62 -7.22
C PRO A 87 -0.08 5.74 -7.76
N HIS A 88 -0.34 6.86 -8.41
CA HIS A 88 -1.55 7.09 -9.20
C HIS A 88 -1.20 7.73 -10.55
N LYS A 89 -2.08 7.49 -11.52
CA LYS A 89 -2.11 8.19 -12.79
C LYS A 89 -3.04 9.39 -12.68
N LYS A 90 -2.59 10.56 -13.13
CA LYS A 90 -3.47 11.73 -13.23
C LYS A 90 -4.20 11.70 -14.58
N LEU A 91 -5.53 11.74 -14.54
CA LEU A 91 -6.40 11.92 -15.71
C LEU A 91 -7.25 13.18 -15.48
N GLY A 92 -6.75 14.32 -15.96
CA GLY A 92 -7.32 15.64 -15.63
C GLY A 92 -7.31 15.87 -14.11
N PRO A 93 -8.46 16.20 -13.48
CA PRO A 93 -8.55 16.40 -12.03
C PRO A 93 -8.53 15.08 -11.24
N LEU A 94 -8.73 13.94 -11.89
CA LEU A 94 -8.86 12.63 -11.24
C LEU A 94 -7.49 11.98 -11.03
N ARG A 95 -7.34 11.34 -9.87
CA ARG A 95 -6.17 10.51 -9.51
C ARG A 95 -6.61 9.05 -9.55
N MET A 96 -6.27 8.36 -10.63
CA MET A 96 -6.65 6.97 -10.81
C MET A 96 -5.59 6.04 -10.22
N PRO A 97 -5.97 5.07 -9.38
CA PRO A 97 -5.02 4.18 -8.72
C PRO A 97 -4.30 3.28 -9.73
N THR A 98 -2.99 3.14 -9.57
CA THR A 98 -2.16 2.27 -10.43
C THR A 98 -1.33 1.24 -9.65
N ALA A 99 -1.61 1.11 -8.36
CA ALA A 99 -1.08 0.07 -7.50
C ALA A 99 -2.22 -0.68 -6.83
N GLY A 100 -2.04 -1.99 -6.65
CA GLY A 100 -3.13 -2.84 -6.20
C GLY A 100 -3.18 -4.16 -6.93
N GLY A 101 -3.30 -5.27 -6.18
CA GLY A 101 -3.58 -6.57 -6.79
C GLY A 101 -4.80 -6.56 -7.73
N PRO A 102 -5.93 -5.90 -7.39
CA PRO A 102 -7.05 -5.77 -8.32
C PRO A 102 -6.72 -5.03 -9.61
N PHE A 103 -6.00 -3.91 -9.52
CA PHE A 103 -5.65 -3.10 -10.68
C PHE A 103 -4.65 -3.81 -11.59
N LEU A 104 -3.71 -4.56 -11.02
CA LEU A 104 -2.76 -5.38 -11.79
C LEU A 104 -3.45 -6.48 -12.60
N ARG A 105 -4.56 -7.03 -12.12
CA ARG A 105 -5.34 -8.05 -12.83
C ARG A 105 -6.28 -7.47 -13.89
N MET A 106 -6.87 -6.32 -13.60
CA MET A 106 -7.94 -5.72 -14.41
C MET A 106 -7.45 -4.75 -15.49
N LEU A 107 -6.29 -4.12 -15.30
CA LEU A 107 -5.82 -3.04 -16.18
C LEU A 107 -4.56 -3.46 -16.96
N PRO A 108 -4.37 -2.94 -18.18
CA PRO A 108 -3.17 -3.20 -18.97
C PRO A 108 -1.90 -2.78 -18.24
N VAL A 109 -0.81 -3.55 -18.41
CA VAL A 109 0.50 -3.22 -17.83
C VAL A 109 0.99 -1.84 -18.27
N SER A 110 0.71 -1.42 -19.51
CA SER A 110 1.04 -0.09 -20.02
C SER A 110 0.38 1.03 -19.21
N TYR A 111 -0.86 0.83 -18.76
CA TYR A 111 -1.56 1.79 -17.90
C TYR A 111 -0.90 1.91 -16.52
N LEU A 112 -0.57 0.77 -15.91
CA LEU A 112 0.08 0.73 -14.61
C LEU A 112 1.48 1.35 -14.66
N ALA A 113 2.26 0.99 -15.67
CA ALA A 113 3.58 1.56 -15.93
C ALA A 113 3.51 3.07 -16.12
N ALA A 114 2.53 3.57 -16.89
CA ALA A 114 2.35 5.00 -17.06
C ALA A 114 2.00 5.74 -15.75
N GLY A 115 1.23 5.12 -14.84
CA GLY A 115 0.94 5.72 -13.53
C GLY A 115 2.11 5.69 -12.55
N VAL A 116 2.92 4.64 -12.59
CA VAL A 116 4.19 4.56 -11.86
C VAL A 116 5.14 5.64 -12.37
N GLU A 117 5.28 5.77 -13.69
CA GLU A 117 6.13 6.81 -14.31
C GLU A 117 5.64 8.23 -13.99
N ASP A 118 4.33 8.48 -14.02
CA ASP A 118 3.74 9.75 -13.61
C ASP A 118 4.11 10.08 -12.15
N SER A 119 4.10 9.08 -11.27
CA SER A 119 4.49 9.24 -9.86
C SER A 119 5.98 9.44 -9.70
N ARG A 120 6.81 8.71 -10.46
CA ARG A 120 8.27 8.83 -10.50
C ARG A 120 8.71 10.23 -10.92
N ARG A 121 7.99 10.88 -11.83
CA ARG A 121 8.24 12.27 -12.23
C ARG A 121 7.99 13.29 -11.12
N ARG A 122 7.26 12.92 -10.07
CA ARG A 122 7.00 13.75 -8.88
C ARG A 122 7.97 13.47 -7.72
N GLY A 123 8.84 12.46 -7.86
CA GLY A 123 9.81 12.00 -6.85
C GLY A 123 9.89 10.48 -6.80
N ASP A 124 10.62 9.94 -5.81
CA ASP A 124 10.70 8.50 -5.61
C ASP A 124 9.31 7.87 -5.49
N THR A 125 9.16 6.63 -5.93
CA THR A 125 7.87 5.95 -5.96
C THR A 125 8.02 4.47 -5.66
N VAL A 126 6.89 3.81 -5.43
CA VAL A 126 6.82 2.38 -5.10
C VAL A 126 5.94 1.67 -6.12
N PHE A 127 6.23 0.39 -6.30
CA PHE A 127 5.34 -0.53 -6.99
C PHE A 127 5.29 -1.83 -6.19
N TYR A 128 4.11 -2.42 -6.10
CA TYR A 128 3.94 -3.68 -5.41
C TYR A 128 3.03 -4.61 -6.21
N LEU A 129 3.26 -5.90 -6.03
CA LEU A 129 2.45 -6.98 -6.56
C LEU A 129 2.32 -8.07 -5.49
N HIS A 130 1.34 -8.95 -5.65
CA HIS A 130 1.32 -10.23 -4.96
C HIS A 130 1.92 -11.30 -5.88
N SER A 131 2.56 -12.32 -5.32
CA SER A 131 3.05 -13.46 -6.11
C SER A 131 1.92 -14.13 -6.92
N LEU A 132 0.69 -14.10 -6.40
CA LEU A 132 -0.52 -14.58 -7.10
C LEU A 132 -0.93 -13.72 -8.30
N ASP A 133 -0.42 -12.49 -8.42
CA ASP A 133 -0.71 -11.61 -9.54
C ASP A 133 0.14 -11.99 -10.77
N ILE A 134 1.28 -12.68 -10.56
CA ILE A 134 2.24 -13.08 -11.61
C ILE A 134 2.29 -14.59 -11.85
N THR A 135 1.58 -15.39 -11.05
CA THR A 135 1.54 -16.85 -11.24
C THR A 135 0.80 -17.24 -12.51
N ARG A 136 1.31 -18.26 -13.21
CA ARG A 136 0.65 -18.86 -14.36
C ARG A 136 -0.41 -19.88 -13.96
N GLU A 137 -0.34 -20.40 -12.73
CA GLU A 137 -1.26 -21.41 -12.22
C GLU A 137 -2.68 -20.85 -12.07
N LYS A 138 -3.70 -21.73 -12.19
CA LYS A 138 -5.09 -21.34 -11.93
C LYS A 138 -5.25 -21.07 -10.44
N LEU A 139 -5.83 -19.92 -10.10
CA LEU A 139 -6.14 -19.60 -8.72
C LEU A 139 -7.25 -20.54 -8.20
N PRO A 140 -7.15 -21.05 -6.97
CA PRO A 140 -8.20 -21.88 -6.39
C PRO A 140 -9.52 -21.10 -6.32
N SER A 141 -10.65 -21.78 -6.56
CA SER A 141 -12.00 -21.18 -6.59
C SER A 141 -12.40 -20.50 -5.27
N LEU A 142 -11.67 -20.76 -4.18
CA LEU A 142 -11.93 -20.30 -2.81
C LEU A 142 -11.06 -19.12 -2.37
N ALA A 143 -10.61 -18.26 -3.28
CA ALA A 143 -9.75 -17.15 -2.90
C ALA A 143 -10.42 -16.08 -2.00
N SER A 144 -11.75 -16.12 -1.80
CA SER A 144 -12.45 -15.19 -0.89
C SER A 144 -13.94 -15.50 -0.68
N SER A 145 -14.43 -15.44 0.57
CA SER A 145 -15.86 -15.44 0.94
C SER A 145 -16.63 -14.16 0.55
N ASN A 146 -15.92 -13.13 0.08
CA ASN A 146 -16.50 -11.86 -0.35
C ASN A 146 -17.01 -11.94 -1.80
N ALA A 147 -18.34 -11.88 -1.98
CA ALA A 147 -19.05 -12.10 -3.25
C ALA A 147 -18.65 -11.17 -4.42
N ARG A 148 -17.96 -10.05 -4.16
CA ARG A 148 -17.47 -9.12 -5.21
C ARG A 148 -16.10 -9.48 -5.80
N ARG A 149 -15.36 -10.41 -5.17
CA ARG A 149 -13.99 -10.78 -5.60
C ARG A 149 -13.87 -11.81 -6.74
N PRO A 150 -14.85 -12.70 -7.05
CA PRO A 150 -14.73 -13.63 -8.18
C PRO A 150 -14.40 -12.94 -9.51
N PHE A 151 -15.00 -11.76 -9.76
CA PHE A 151 -14.75 -10.99 -10.98
C PHE A 151 -13.29 -10.54 -11.14
N ILE A 152 -12.64 -10.13 -10.03
CA ILE A 152 -11.27 -9.64 -10.02
C ILE A 152 -10.26 -10.77 -10.25
N PHE A 153 -10.57 -11.99 -9.78
CA PHE A 153 -9.69 -13.14 -9.93
C PHE A 153 -9.78 -13.82 -11.31
N ASN A 154 -10.87 -13.59 -12.05
CA ASN A 154 -11.08 -14.16 -13.39
C ASN A 154 -10.49 -13.30 -14.53
N PHE A 155 -10.17 -12.03 -14.27
CA PHE A 155 -9.53 -11.16 -15.24
C PHE A 155 -8.00 -11.33 -15.19
N ARG A 156 -7.41 -11.70 -16.33
CA ARG A 156 -5.97 -11.61 -16.60
C ARG A 156 -5.83 -10.80 -17.89
N GLY A 157 -5.49 -9.52 -17.75
CA GLY A 157 -5.11 -8.65 -18.87
C GLY A 157 -3.71 -8.94 -19.39
#